data_AF-G5JMZ8-F1
#
_entry.id   AF-G5JMZ8-F1
#
_cell.length_a   1.000
_cell.length_b   1.000
_cell.length_c   1.000
_cell.angle_alpha   90.00
_cell.angle_beta   90.00
_cell.angle_gamma   90.00
#
_symmetry.space_group_name_H-M   'P 1'
#
loop_
_entity.id
_entity.type
_entity.pdbx_description
1 polymer ?
#
loop_
_entity_poly.entity_id
_entity_poly.type
_entity_poly.pdbx_seq_one_letter_code
_entity_poly.pdbx_strand_id
1 'polypeptide(L)'
;MGTVTEREKMLAGRLYDASDPELVDLRQQARVITRMFNAEEDEEQAQALLKTFFGKTGQNITVNPRFVCDYGSNIYVGENFYANYNCTFLDVCEIRIGDNVMFGPNCQLLTALHPLEAEERIKGKEFGSPITIGDNVWCGGGSTILPGVTLGDNVVVGAGSVVTKSFGDNVVIAGNPAQVIKDLTETSYLAIDIGGSAIKHALIDEQLTLTQEGQVPTPASLEEFWTSLTAIVDQYQDEIKAIAISCPGEISKNGRVYRGGLIPYLKNVPLAKDLSEQFSMPVTVLNDANAAALAETKSGVLKDSHCGAILVLGTGVGLGVVSENRLMTFPSRDLRSSVQDFRSNDESVWRQISHTLELNRIGIESLFSNAGSAVKFVEDASRLLGLEEADGRQVFQALEGEPPEALQELFETYCRDIAYLVLNLQTFLKVENLAIGGGISRQPLLVRTINEQYDKLFTSVLAFQHFEQLEIEAAANGNDANLIGAYLHLMVNRK
;
A
#
# COMPACT_ATOMS: atom_id res chain seq x y z
N MET A 1 -62.23 -10.35 3.95
CA MET A 1 -60.81 -9.98 4.17
C MET A 1 -60.80 -9.10 5.41
N GLY A 2 -60.12 -9.53 6.48
CA GLY A 2 -60.06 -8.74 7.72
C GLY A 2 -59.40 -7.39 7.46
N THR A 3 -59.87 -6.34 8.14
CA THR A 3 -59.22 -5.04 8.18
C THR A 3 -57.85 -5.17 8.84
N VAL A 4 -56.81 -4.65 8.19
CA VAL A 4 -55.43 -4.59 8.72
C VAL A 4 -55.42 -3.79 10.02
N THR A 5 -54.82 -4.34 11.09
CA THR A 5 -54.76 -3.69 12.40
C THR A 5 -53.76 -2.53 12.42
N GLU A 6 -53.84 -1.63 13.41
CA GLU A 6 -52.85 -0.53 13.55
C GLU A 6 -51.44 -1.07 13.83
N ARG A 7 -51.33 -2.18 14.57
CA ARG A 7 -50.06 -2.88 14.77
C ARG A 7 -49.47 -3.43 13.48
N GLU A 8 -50.28 -4.06 12.63
CA GLU A 8 -49.82 -4.54 11.32
C GLU A 8 -49.37 -3.39 10.41
N LYS A 9 -50.03 -2.22 10.48
CA LYS A 9 -49.60 -1.01 9.78
C LYS A 9 -48.26 -0.49 10.31
N MET A 10 -48.11 -0.42 11.63
CA MET A 10 -46.91 0.04 12.33
C MET A 10 -45.68 -0.80 11.94
N LEU A 11 -45.78 -2.12 12.05
CA LEU A 11 -44.69 -3.04 11.72
C LEU A 11 -44.35 -3.04 10.22
N ALA A 12 -45.33 -2.73 9.37
CA ALA A 12 -45.12 -2.54 7.93
C ALA A 12 -44.57 -1.14 7.55
N GLY A 13 -44.25 -0.28 8.54
CA GLY A 13 -43.74 1.08 8.32
C GLY A 13 -44.77 2.04 7.71
N ARG A 14 -46.07 1.70 7.78
CA ARG A 14 -47.16 2.53 7.26
C ARG A 14 -47.68 3.49 8.32
N LEU A 15 -48.37 4.55 7.89
CA LEU A 15 -49.07 5.44 8.82
C LEU A 15 -50.07 4.66 9.67
N TYR A 16 -49.89 4.72 10.99
CA TYR A 16 -50.74 4.10 12.00
C TYR A 16 -51.19 5.14 13.04
N ASP A 17 -52.28 4.83 13.73
CA ASP A 17 -52.76 5.58 14.88
C ASP A 17 -52.04 5.11 16.15
N ALA A 18 -51.10 5.94 16.65
CA ALA A 18 -50.36 5.61 17.86
C ALA A 18 -51.25 5.53 19.10
N SER A 19 -52.46 6.12 19.08
CA SER A 19 -53.41 6.07 20.20
C SER A 19 -54.27 4.80 20.24
N ASP A 20 -54.07 3.87 19.28
CA ASP A 20 -54.75 2.59 19.26
C ASP A 20 -54.63 1.85 20.62
N PRO A 21 -55.73 1.31 21.17
CA PRO A 21 -55.71 0.67 22.48
C PRO A 21 -54.72 -0.50 22.62
N GLU A 22 -54.50 -1.29 21.56
CA GLU A 22 -53.51 -2.38 21.58
C GLU A 22 -52.10 -1.80 21.73
N LEU A 23 -51.76 -0.79 20.93
CA LEU A 23 -50.44 -0.17 20.95
C LEU A 23 -50.17 0.58 22.25
N VAL A 24 -51.19 1.24 22.82
CA VAL A 24 -51.11 1.90 24.14
C VAL A 24 -50.82 0.87 25.23
N ASP A 25 -51.54 -0.26 25.23
CA ASP A 25 -51.35 -1.32 26.22
C ASP A 25 -49.95 -1.94 26.11
N LEU A 26 -49.48 -2.24 24.90
CA LEU A 26 -48.14 -2.77 24.66
C LEU A 26 -47.03 -1.82 25.16
N ARG A 27 -47.12 -0.51 24.89
CA ARG A 27 -46.15 0.47 25.42
C ARG A 27 -46.21 0.58 26.94
N GLN A 28 -47.40 0.44 27.53
CA GLN A 28 -47.55 0.47 28.98
C GLN A 28 -46.91 -0.76 29.64
N GLN A 29 -47.07 -1.94 29.03
CA GLN A 29 -46.40 -3.17 29.45
C GLN A 29 -44.88 -3.04 29.34
N ALA A 30 -44.38 -2.54 28.21
CA ALA A 30 -42.95 -2.28 28.00
C ALA A 30 -42.37 -1.35 29.08
N ARG A 31 -43.05 -0.24 29.40
CA ARG A 31 -42.65 0.67 30.50
C ARG A 31 -42.60 0.02 31.87
N VAL A 32 -43.43 -0.99 32.14
CA VAL A 32 -43.37 -1.75 33.39
C VAL A 32 -42.12 -2.64 33.40
N ILE A 33 -41.91 -3.41 32.33
CA ILE A 33 -40.78 -4.34 32.21
C ILE A 33 -39.45 -3.59 32.24
N THR A 34 -39.31 -2.50 31.48
CA THR A 34 -38.12 -1.65 31.46
C THR A 34 -37.82 -1.05 32.84
N ARG A 35 -38.85 -0.67 33.62
CA ARG A 35 -38.65 -0.19 35.00
C ARG A 35 -38.18 -1.29 35.93
N MET A 36 -38.73 -2.50 35.81
CA MET A 36 -38.27 -3.65 36.59
C MET A 36 -36.82 -3.98 36.27
N PHE A 37 -36.48 -4.10 34.98
CA PHE A 37 -35.11 -4.32 34.52
C PHE A 37 -34.13 -3.28 35.07
N ASN A 38 -34.47 -1.99 34.94
CA ASN A 38 -33.58 -0.91 35.37
C ASN A 38 -33.42 -0.79 36.90
N ALA A 39 -34.29 -1.43 37.68
CA ALA A 39 -34.24 -1.45 39.14
C ALA A 39 -33.66 -2.77 39.69
N GLU A 40 -33.41 -3.76 38.83
CA GLU A 40 -32.86 -5.05 39.23
C GLU A 40 -31.36 -4.93 39.48
N GLU A 41 -30.91 -5.40 40.65
CA GLU A 41 -29.50 -5.37 41.07
C GLU A 41 -28.78 -6.68 40.72
N ASP A 42 -29.52 -7.78 40.54
CA ASP A 42 -29.00 -9.07 40.10
C ASP A 42 -28.90 -9.13 38.56
N GLU A 43 -27.67 -9.19 38.05
CA GLU A 43 -27.42 -9.17 36.61
C GLU A 43 -28.04 -10.38 35.87
N GLU A 44 -28.04 -11.58 36.48
CA GLU A 44 -28.62 -12.78 35.85
C GLU A 44 -30.14 -12.64 35.73
N GLN A 45 -30.80 -12.12 36.78
CA GLN A 45 -32.25 -11.88 36.77
C GLN A 45 -32.63 -10.77 35.78
N ALA A 46 -31.84 -9.69 35.73
CA ALA A 46 -32.04 -8.60 34.78
C ALA A 46 -31.93 -9.09 33.33
N GLN A 47 -30.91 -9.90 33.02
CA GLN A 47 -30.73 -10.48 31.70
C GLN A 47 -31.85 -11.47 31.36
N ALA A 48 -32.28 -12.32 32.30
CA ALA A 48 -33.40 -13.24 32.09
C ALA A 48 -34.70 -12.50 31.75
N LEU A 49 -34.97 -11.36 32.38
CA LEU A 49 -36.12 -10.51 32.07
C LEU A 49 -36.06 -10.03 30.61
N LEU A 50 -34.90 -9.54 30.15
CA LEU A 50 -34.73 -9.10 28.76
C LEU A 50 -34.92 -10.22 27.74
N LYS A 51 -34.47 -11.44 28.05
CA LYS A 51 -34.69 -12.63 27.18
C LYS A 51 -36.17 -12.95 26.98
N THR A 52 -37.02 -12.63 27.96
CA THR A 52 -38.48 -12.80 27.83
C THR A 52 -39.17 -11.60 27.18
N PHE A 53 -38.50 -10.45 27.12
CA PHE A 53 -39.06 -9.18 26.68
C PHE A 53 -38.76 -8.86 25.22
N PHE A 54 -37.52 -9.10 24.78
CA PHE A 54 -37.10 -8.90 23.40
C PHE A 54 -37.69 -9.99 22.49
N GLY A 55 -37.90 -9.65 21.22
CA GLY A 55 -38.46 -10.58 20.23
C GLY A 55 -37.56 -11.79 19.98
N LYS A 56 -36.24 -11.60 20.09
CA LYS A 56 -35.23 -12.67 20.09
C LYS A 56 -33.95 -12.20 20.77
N THR A 57 -33.27 -13.12 21.44
CA THR A 57 -31.92 -12.92 21.96
C THR A 57 -31.01 -14.11 21.67
N GLY A 58 -29.69 -13.89 21.65
CA GLY A 58 -28.70 -14.94 21.87
C GLY A 58 -28.67 -15.45 23.32
N GLN A 59 -27.74 -16.34 23.61
CA GLN A 59 -27.50 -16.88 24.95
C GLN A 59 -26.76 -15.88 25.84
N ASN A 60 -25.71 -15.25 25.32
CA ASN A 60 -24.93 -14.26 26.04
C ASN A 60 -25.34 -12.86 25.59
N ILE A 61 -26.06 -12.16 26.47
CA ILE A 61 -26.39 -10.75 26.28
C ILE A 61 -26.10 -10.00 27.57
N THR A 62 -25.62 -8.78 27.45
CA THR A 62 -25.43 -7.88 28.59
C THR A 62 -25.97 -6.51 28.23
N VAL A 63 -26.92 -6.03 29.01
CA VAL A 63 -27.46 -4.68 28.88
C VAL A 63 -27.31 -4.02 30.23
N ASN A 64 -26.68 -2.85 30.24
CA ASN A 64 -26.54 -2.08 31.47
C ASN A 64 -27.86 -1.33 31.79
N PRO A 65 -28.14 -1.07 33.08
CA PRO A 65 -29.32 -0.31 33.50
C PRO A 65 -29.43 1.08 32.86
N ARG A 66 -30.63 1.64 32.97
CA ARG A 66 -31.11 2.85 32.29
C ARG A 66 -31.31 2.67 30.78
N PHE A 67 -31.61 1.44 30.38
CA PHE A 67 -32.10 1.13 29.04
C PHE A 67 -33.55 1.60 28.87
N VAL A 68 -33.92 2.13 27.70
CA VAL A 68 -35.30 2.51 27.37
C VAL A 68 -35.67 2.11 25.95
N CYS A 69 -36.92 1.67 25.76
CA CYS A 69 -37.50 1.31 24.48
C CYS A 69 -39.01 1.59 24.43
N ASP A 70 -39.63 1.50 23.25
CA ASP A 70 -41.07 1.73 23.09
C ASP A 70 -41.90 0.47 23.40
N TYR A 71 -41.57 -0.64 22.76
CA TYR A 71 -42.30 -1.91 22.84
C TYR A 71 -41.43 -3.07 23.34
N GLY A 72 -40.11 -3.03 23.10
CA GLY A 72 -39.13 -4.08 23.40
C GLY A 72 -39.26 -5.34 22.55
N SER A 73 -40.48 -5.79 22.29
CA SER A 73 -40.78 -6.99 21.49
C SER A 73 -40.36 -6.92 20.03
N ASN A 74 -40.04 -5.72 19.50
CA ASN A 74 -39.55 -5.57 18.12
C ASN A 74 -38.02 -5.49 18.05
N ILE A 75 -37.33 -5.73 19.15
CA ILE A 75 -35.87 -5.77 19.25
C ILE A 75 -35.40 -7.23 19.14
N TYR A 76 -34.53 -7.50 18.17
CA TYR A 76 -33.96 -8.82 17.92
C TYR A 76 -32.44 -8.71 17.95
N VAL A 77 -31.81 -9.37 18.93
CA VAL A 77 -30.36 -9.35 19.11
C VAL A 77 -29.76 -10.75 18.92
N GLY A 78 -28.57 -10.80 18.31
CA GLY A 78 -27.77 -12.00 18.16
C GLY A 78 -27.04 -12.43 19.43
N GLU A 79 -26.03 -13.26 19.25
CA GLU A 79 -25.12 -13.77 20.27
C GLU A 79 -24.07 -12.73 20.68
N ASN A 80 -23.61 -12.76 21.93
CA ASN A 80 -22.60 -11.84 22.48
C ASN A 80 -22.96 -10.35 22.33
N PHE A 81 -24.24 -10.00 22.53
CA PHE A 81 -24.72 -8.63 22.43
C PHE A 81 -24.39 -7.82 23.70
N TYR A 82 -23.84 -6.62 23.52
CA TYR A 82 -23.55 -5.71 24.62
C TYR A 82 -24.15 -4.31 24.39
N ALA A 83 -24.91 -3.80 25.35
CA ALA A 83 -25.35 -2.41 25.39
C ALA A 83 -24.99 -1.74 26.70
N ASN A 84 -24.21 -0.66 26.61
CA ASN A 84 -23.78 0.11 27.77
C ASN A 84 -24.89 1.03 28.32
N TYR A 85 -24.60 1.79 29.37
CA TYR A 85 -25.56 2.63 30.08
C TYR A 85 -26.31 3.61 29.18
N ASN A 86 -27.57 3.89 29.52
CA ASN A 86 -28.40 4.92 28.89
C ASN A 86 -28.68 4.71 27.38
N CYS A 87 -28.73 3.47 26.88
CA CYS A 87 -29.11 3.23 25.49
C CYS A 87 -30.63 3.40 25.29
N THR A 88 -31.03 4.01 24.17
CA THR A 88 -32.43 4.27 23.80
C THR A 88 -32.78 3.62 22.46
N PHE A 89 -33.60 2.57 22.48
CA PHE A 89 -33.99 1.82 21.27
C PHE A 89 -35.49 2.01 21.02
N LEU A 90 -35.85 2.98 20.18
CA LEU A 90 -37.24 3.24 19.80
C LEU A 90 -37.67 2.27 18.70
N ASP A 91 -38.35 1.19 19.08
CA ASP A 91 -38.66 0.02 18.27
C ASP A 91 -40.11 0.01 17.75
N VAL A 92 -40.57 1.15 17.22
CA VAL A 92 -41.83 1.25 16.42
C VAL A 92 -41.82 0.25 15.27
N CYS A 93 -40.70 0.15 14.54
CA CYS A 93 -40.42 -0.93 13.62
C CYS A 93 -39.29 -1.82 14.16
N GLU A 94 -39.03 -2.93 13.47
CA GLU A 94 -38.03 -3.89 13.90
C GLU A 94 -36.62 -3.29 13.95
N ILE A 95 -35.92 -3.60 15.04
CA ILE A 95 -34.48 -3.40 15.21
C ILE A 95 -33.83 -4.78 15.19
N ARG A 96 -33.08 -5.08 14.14
CA ARG A 96 -32.37 -6.36 13.96
C ARG A 96 -30.87 -6.15 14.13
N ILE A 97 -30.27 -6.84 15.08
CA ILE A 97 -28.86 -6.72 15.46
C ILE A 97 -28.24 -8.11 15.39
N GLY A 98 -27.12 -8.23 14.66
CA GLY A 98 -26.34 -9.46 14.50
C GLY A 98 -25.58 -9.90 15.75
N ASP A 99 -24.59 -10.75 15.54
CA ASP A 99 -23.73 -11.31 16.57
C ASP A 99 -22.54 -10.38 16.87
N ASN A 100 -22.02 -10.45 18.10
CA ASN A 100 -20.85 -9.69 18.57
C ASN A 100 -20.99 -8.16 18.44
N VAL A 101 -22.19 -7.62 18.62
CA VAL A 101 -22.45 -6.18 18.52
C VAL A 101 -22.31 -5.48 19.87
N MET A 102 -21.57 -4.37 19.89
CA MET A 102 -21.32 -3.56 21.08
C MET A 102 -21.81 -2.12 20.89
N PHE A 103 -22.62 -1.64 21.83
CA PHE A 103 -23.01 -0.24 21.94
C PHE A 103 -22.35 0.43 23.14
N GLY A 104 -21.65 1.54 22.90
CA GLY A 104 -21.18 2.45 23.93
C GLY A 104 -22.32 3.17 24.65
N PRO A 105 -22.03 3.94 25.71
CA PRO A 105 -23.08 4.57 26.49
C PRO A 105 -23.81 5.65 25.69
N ASN A 106 -25.11 5.85 25.96
CA ASN A 106 -25.96 6.83 25.30
C ASN A 106 -26.16 6.62 23.79
N CYS A 107 -25.98 5.39 23.27
CA CYS A 107 -26.32 5.10 21.88
C CYS A 107 -27.83 5.08 21.67
N GLN A 108 -28.28 5.50 20.48
CA GLN A 108 -29.69 5.63 20.14
C GLN A 108 -29.98 4.95 18.81
N LEU A 109 -31.03 4.11 18.78
CA LEU A 109 -31.55 3.48 17.57
C LEU A 109 -33.00 3.93 17.44
N LEU A 110 -33.31 4.68 16.39
CA LEU A 110 -34.57 5.39 16.27
C LEU A 110 -35.28 4.88 15.01
N THR A 111 -36.31 4.05 15.13
CA THR A 111 -37.10 3.59 13.96
C THR A 111 -38.30 4.48 13.67
N ALA A 112 -38.74 5.27 14.66
CA ALA A 112 -39.93 6.11 14.58
C ALA A 112 -39.75 7.34 13.68
N LEU A 113 -40.81 7.69 12.95
CA LEU A 113 -40.93 8.85 12.08
C LEU A 113 -42.30 9.52 12.24
N HIS A 114 -42.35 10.80 11.91
CA HIS A 114 -43.60 11.58 11.83
C HIS A 114 -43.73 12.26 10.47
N PRO A 115 -44.97 12.52 10.01
CA PRO A 115 -45.19 13.34 8.83
C PRO A 115 -44.43 14.68 8.91
N LEU A 116 -43.80 15.07 7.80
CA LEU A 116 -43.09 16.35 7.70
C LEU A 116 -44.08 17.53 7.68
N GLU A 117 -45.21 17.35 7.00
CA GLU A 117 -46.30 18.34 6.97
C GLU A 117 -46.91 18.50 8.36
N ALA A 118 -46.95 19.75 8.85
CA ALA A 118 -47.39 20.06 10.20
C ALA A 118 -48.86 19.67 10.45
N GLU A 119 -49.73 19.88 9.46
CA GLU A 119 -51.15 19.54 9.53
C GLU A 119 -51.37 18.03 9.69
N GLU A 120 -50.57 17.20 9.01
CA GLU A 120 -50.66 15.75 9.15
C GLU A 120 -50.03 15.27 10.47
N ARG A 121 -48.90 15.86 10.88
CA ARG A 121 -48.21 15.49 12.13
C ARG A 121 -49.06 15.71 13.37
N ILE A 122 -49.80 16.83 13.44
CA ILE A 122 -50.63 17.18 14.60
C ILE A 122 -51.82 16.22 14.78
N LYS A 123 -52.20 15.47 13.74
CA LYS A 123 -53.22 14.43 13.85
C LYS A 123 -52.77 13.21 14.68
N GLY A 124 -51.51 13.16 15.09
CA GLY A 124 -50.98 12.12 15.97
C GLY A 124 -50.65 10.79 15.27
N LYS A 125 -50.67 10.76 13.94
CA LYS A 125 -50.23 9.59 13.17
C LYS A 125 -48.71 9.52 13.09
N GLU A 126 -48.22 8.30 13.16
CA GLU A 126 -46.81 7.95 13.14
C GLU A 126 -46.55 6.91 12.05
N PHE A 127 -45.29 6.78 11.64
CA PHE A 127 -44.82 5.67 10.83
C PHE A 127 -43.39 5.34 11.25
N GLY A 128 -42.76 4.36 10.61
CA GLY A 128 -41.38 4.01 10.95
C GLY A 128 -40.68 3.30 9.82
N SER A 129 -39.38 3.10 10.01
CA SER A 129 -38.55 2.33 9.10
C SER A 129 -37.57 1.47 9.91
N PRO A 130 -37.44 0.17 9.62
CA PRO A 130 -36.63 -0.75 10.40
C PRO A 130 -35.14 -0.38 10.37
N ILE A 131 -34.40 -0.81 11.39
CA ILE A 131 -32.94 -0.71 11.44
C ILE A 131 -32.35 -2.12 11.41
N THR A 132 -31.28 -2.31 10.63
CA THR A 132 -30.54 -3.58 10.57
C THR A 132 -29.06 -3.31 10.80
N ILE A 133 -28.44 -4.10 11.68
CA ILE A 133 -27.02 -4.03 12.03
C ILE A 133 -26.45 -5.44 11.89
N GLY A 134 -25.42 -5.58 11.06
CA GLY A 134 -24.70 -6.83 10.82
C GLY A 134 -23.87 -7.29 12.02
N ASP A 135 -22.94 -8.20 11.76
CA ASP A 135 -22.11 -8.84 12.77
C ASP A 135 -20.84 -8.02 13.07
N ASN A 136 -20.29 -8.20 14.27
CA ASN A 136 -19.03 -7.58 14.71
C ASN A 136 -19.01 -6.04 14.67
N VAL A 137 -20.18 -5.42 14.89
CA VAL A 137 -20.34 -3.97 14.84
C VAL A 137 -20.02 -3.34 16.20
N TRP A 138 -19.29 -2.23 16.19
CA TRP A 138 -19.08 -1.40 17.37
C TRP A 138 -19.61 0.02 17.16
N CYS A 139 -20.54 0.45 18.01
CA CYS A 139 -21.03 1.82 18.06
C CYS A 139 -20.42 2.58 19.24
N GLY A 140 -19.59 3.58 18.96
CA GLY A 140 -19.03 4.48 19.98
C GLY A 140 -20.12 5.27 20.72
N GLY A 141 -19.86 5.64 21.97
CA GLY A 141 -20.86 6.29 22.83
C GLY A 141 -21.48 7.55 22.22
N GLY A 142 -22.78 7.75 22.46
CA GLY A 142 -23.55 8.88 21.93
C GLY A 142 -23.89 8.78 20.44
N SER A 143 -23.59 7.68 19.76
CA SER A 143 -23.96 7.50 18.36
C SER A 143 -25.47 7.34 18.18
N THR A 144 -26.01 7.89 17.10
CA THR A 144 -27.44 7.85 16.76
C THR A 144 -27.62 7.23 15.39
N ILE A 145 -28.39 6.14 15.32
CA ILE A 145 -28.76 5.43 14.09
C ILE A 145 -30.21 5.78 13.73
N LEU A 146 -30.40 6.38 12.56
CA LEU A 146 -31.70 6.89 12.11
C LEU A 146 -32.57 5.81 11.42
N PRO A 147 -33.88 6.08 11.23
CA PRO A 147 -34.81 5.12 10.64
C PRO A 147 -34.36 4.65 9.25
N GLY A 148 -34.48 3.34 8.97
CA GLY A 148 -34.17 2.77 7.66
C GLY A 148 -32.70 2.48 7.38
N VAL A 149 -31.82 2.68 8.37
CA VAL A 149 -30.39 2.42 8.21
C VAL A 149 -30.09 0.93 8.31
N THR A 150 -29.27 0.46 7.36
CA THR A 150 -28.60 -0.84 7.40
C THR A 150 -27.09 -0.63 7.54
N LEU A 151 -26.49 -1.22 8.57
CA LEU A 151 -25.04 -1.35 8.69
C LEU A 151 -24.65 -2.78 8.35
N GLY A 152 -23.65 -2.94 7.48
CA GLY A 152 -23.02 -4.23 7.18
C GLY A 152 -22.16 -4.76 8.33
N ASP A 153 -21.35 -5.77 8.02
CA ASP A 153 -20.49 -6.46 8.98
C ASP A 153 -19.19 -5.66 9.25
N ASN A 154 -18.61 -5.84 10.44
CA ASN A 154 -17.33 -5.25 10.84
C ASN A 154 -17.34 -3.70 10.81
N VAL A 155 -18.50 -3.07 10.93
CA VAL A 155 -18.63 -1.61 10.92
C VAL A 155 -18.25 -1.03 12.29
N VAL A 156 -17.44 0.03 12.28
CA VAL A 156 -17.15 0.83 13.48
C VAL A 156 -17.75 2.22 13.33
N VAL A 157 -18.64 2.60 14.24
CA VAL A 157 -19.25 3.94 14.31
C VAL A 157 -18.52 4.76 15.36
N GLY A 158 -17.89 5.86 14.95
CA GLY A 158 -17.21 6.79 15.86
C GLY A 158 -18.18 7.44 16.84
N ALA A 159 -17.71 7.74 18.05
CA ALA A 159 -18.54 8.36 19.10
C ALA A 159 -19.23 9.67 18.64
N GLY A 160 -20.46 9.89 19.10
CA GLY A 160 -21.26 11.09 18.78
C GLY A 160 -21.73 11.20 17.33
N SER A 161 -21.61 10.13 16.53
CA SER A 161 -21.98 10.17 15.12
C SER A 161 -23.49 10.11 14.89
N VAL A 162 -23.97 10.73 13.82
CA VAL A 162 -25.37 10.62 13.36
C VAL A 162 -25.40 9.91 12.02
N VAL A 163 -25.82 8.65 12.04
CA VAL A 163 -25.87 7.76 10.87
C VAL A 163 -27.21 7.95 10.18
N THR A 164 -27.17 8.63 9.03
CA THR A 164 -28.35 9.09 8.27
C THR A 164 -28.65 8.24 7.03
N LYS A 165 -27.76 7.30 6.69
CA LYS A 165 -27.87 6.39 5.54
C LYS A 165 -27.17 5.06 5.84
N SER A 166 -27.44 4.05 5.04
CA SER A 166 -26.82 2.73 5.13
C SER A 166 -25.34 2.73 4.70
N PHE A 167 -24.56 1.83 5.28
CA PHE A 167 -23.15 1.60 4.96
C PHE A 167 -22.88 0.10 4.81
N GLY A 168 -22.01 -0.27 3.87
CA GLY A 168 -21.58 -1.65 3.67
C GLY A 168 -20.56 -2.11 4.72
N ASP A 169 -19.94 -3.25 4.47
CA ASP A 169 -19.04 -3.91 5.41
C ASP A 169 -17.68 -3.22 5.53
N ASN A 170 -16.93 -3.56 6.57
CA ASN A 170 -15.51 -3.24 6.73
C ASN A 170 -15.19 -1.74 6.63
N VAL A 171 -15.99 -0.90 7.30
CA VAL A 171 -15.74 0.54 7.32
C VAL A 171 -15.79 1.12 8.72
N VAL A 172 -14.96 2.14 8.95
CA VAL A 172 -15.12 3.07 10.05
C VAL A 172 -15.88 4.28 9.53
N ILE A 173 -17.01 4.58 10.15
CA ILE A 173 -17.81 5.76 9.85
C ILE A 173 -17.79 6.72 11.04
N ALA A 174 -17.74 8.02 10.80
CA ALA A 174 -17.84 9.03 11.86
C ALA A 174 -18.43 10.35 11.37
N GLY A 175 -18.99 11.13 12.29
CA GLY A 175 -19.43 12.51 12.05
C GLY A 175 -20.95 12.69 12.08
N ASN A 176 -21.39 13.94 11.83
CA ASN A 176 -22.79 14.33 11.72
C ASN A 176 -22.97 15.24 10.49
N PRO A 177 -23.45 14.70 9.35
CA PRO A 177 -23.80 13.29 9.13
C PRO A 177 -22.56 12.39 9.06
N ALA A 178 -22.72 11.11 9.45
CA ALA A 178 -21.63 10.14 9.40
C ALA A 178 -21.15 9.91 7.96
N GLN A 179 -19.83 9.79 7.79
CA GLN A 179 -19.17 9.46 6.53
C GLN A 179 -18.11 8.38 6.76
N VAL A 180 -17.77 7.62 5.71
CA VAL A 180 -16.63 6.69 5.78
C VAL A 180 -15.35 7.50 5.98
N ILE A 181 -14.65 7.21 7.08
CA ILE A 181 -13.36 7.82 7.41
C ILE A 181 -12.19 6.84 7.27
N LYS A 182 -12.49 5.53 7.26
CA LYS A 182 -11.49 4.49 7.04
C LYS A 182 -12.14 3.22 6.45
N ASP A 183 -11.43 2.59 5.54
CA ASP A 183 -11.71 1.25 5.04
C ASP A 183 -10.91 0.23 5.86
N LEU A 184 -11.56 -0.83 6.35
CA LEU A 184 -10.99 -1.87 7.19
C LEU A 184 -10.61 -3.13 6.41
N THR A 185 -10.82 -3.16 5.09
CA THR A 185 -10.30 -4.24 4.25
C THR A 185 -8.77 -4.22 4.30
N GLU A 186 -8.15 -5.32 4.76
CA GLU A 186 -6.72 -5.55 4.52
C GLU A 186 -6.53 -5.51 3.02
N THR A 187 -5.95 -4.43 2.53
CA THR A 187 -5.79 -4.28 1.11
C THR A 187 -4.37 -4.63 0.74
N SER A 188 -4.26 -5.67 -0.05
CA SER A 188 -3.03 -5.93 -0.76
C SER A 188 -2.96 -5.10 -2.04
N TYR A 189 -1.76 -4.74 -2.43
CA TYR A 189 -1.43 -4.21 -3.74
C TYR A 189 -0.64 -5.29 -4.47
N LEU A 190 -0.82 -5.41 -5.77
CA LEU A 190 0.00 -6.33 -6.54
C LEU A 190 1.28 -5.61 -6.96
N ALA A 191 2.42 -5.99 -6.38
CA ALA A 191 3.73 -5.55 -6.84
C ALA A 191 4.26 -6.55 -7.88
N ILE A 192 4.76 -6.05 -9.01
CA ILE A 192 5.34 -6.85 -10.09
C ILE A 192 6.73 -6.29 -10.42
N ASP A 193 7.75 -7.14 -10.48
CA ASP A 193 9.09 -6.80 -10.96
C ASP A 193 9.37 -7.54 -12.25
N ILE A 194 9.33 -6.82 -13.37
CA ILE A 194 9.62 -7.36 -14.69
C ILE A 194 11.14 -7.39 -14.86
N GLY A 195 11.77 -8.56 -14.72
CA GLY A 195 13.19 -8.73 -14.98
C GLY A 195 13.48 -9.25 -16.38
N GLY A 196 14.76 -9.20 -16.80
CA GLY A 196 15.19 -9.78 -18.08
C GLY A 196 15.07 -11.31 -18.16
N SER A 197 15.09 -12.00 -17.02
CA SER A 197 15.03 -13.47 -16.94
C SER A 197 13.75 -14.00 -16.31
N ALA A 198 13.18 -13.28 -15.34
CA ALA A 198 11.92 -13.63 -14.70
C ALA A 198 11.09 -12.39 -14.39
N ILE A 199 9.76 -12.55 -14.39
CA ILE A 199 8.79 -11.61 -13.86
C ILE A 199 8.39 -12.12 -12.47
N LYS A 200 8.71 -11.36 -11.42
CA LYS A 200 8.32 -11.67 -10.04
C LYS A 200 7.06 -10.90 -9.68
N HIS A 201 6.26 -11.45 -8.78
CA HIS A 201 5.07 -10.79 -8.25
C HIS A 201 4.85 -11.13 -6.78
N ALA A 202 4.19 -10.24 -6.05
CA ALA A 202 3.79 -10.45 -4.68
C ALA A 202 2.64 -9.50 -4.32
N LEU A 203 1.84 -9.90 -3.33
CA LEU A 203 0.94 -9.00 -2.63
C LEU A 203 1.73 -8.21 -1.59
N ILE A 204 1.51 -6.90 -1.51
CA ILE A 204 2.15 -6.01 -0.53
C ILE A 204 1.10 -5.21 0.23
N ASP A 205 1.27 -5.07 1.54
CA ASP A 205 0.37 -4.29 2.42
C ASP A 205 0.93 -2.88 2.75
N GLU A 206 0.20 -2.12 3.58
CA GLU A 206 0.64 -0.79 4.03
C GLU A 206 1.86 -0.83 4.98
N GLN A 207 2.16 -1.99 5.55
CA GLN A 207 3.30 -2.24 6.43
C GLN A 207 4.55 -2.69 5.67
N LEU A 208 4.48 -2.77 4.33
CA LEU A 208 5.53 -3.28 3.44
C LEU A 208 5.80 -4.79 3.59
N THR A 209 4.83 -5.54 4.09
CA THR A 209 4.90 -7.00 4.17
C THR A 209 4.58 -7.59 2.81
N LEU A 210 5.49 -8.42 2.29
CA LEU A 210 5.24 -9.20 1.07
C LEU A 210 4.58 -10.54 1.43
N THR A 211 3.53 -10.90 0.70
CA THR A 211 2.84 -12.19 0.81
C THR A 211 2.51 -12.74 -0.59
N GLN A 212 2.17 -14.02 -0.68
CA GLN A 212 1.81 -14.68 -1.94
C GLN A 212 2.82 -14.46 -3.08
N GLU A 213 4.11 -14.52 -2.75
CA GLU A 213 5.21 -14.33 -3.69
C GLU A 213 5.23 -15.43 -4.78
N GLY A 214 5.52 -15.03 -6.02
CA GLY A 214 5.67 -15.92 -7.15
C GLY A 214 6.58 -15.35 -8.24
N GLN A 215 6.95 -16.20 -9.19
CA GLN A 215 7.73 -15.79 -10.35
C GLN A 215 7.43 -16.66 -11.57
N VAL A 216 7.50 -16.05 -12.75
CA VAL A 216 7.41 -16.73 -14.04
C VAL A 216 8.61 -16.36 -14.92
N PRO A 217 9.09 -17.23 -15.81
CA PRO A 217 10.13 -16.85 -16.77
C PRO A 217 9.70 -15.66 -17.64
N THR A 218 10.62 -14.76 -17.95
CA THR A 218 10.34 -13.65 -18.87
C THR A 218 10.10 -14.18 -20.27
N PRO A 219 8.93 -13.95 -20.89
CA PRO A 219 8.62 -14.55 -22.19
C PRO A 219 9.49 -14.02 -23.32
N ALA A 220 9.57 -14.77 -24.43
CA ALA A 220 10.42 -14.42 -25.57
C ALA A 220 9.74 -13.45 -26.55
N SER A 221 8.43 -13.26 -26.43
CA SER A 221 7.63 -12.42 -27.32
C SER A 221 6.69 -11.48 -26.55
N LEU A 222 6.25 -10.40 -27.22
CA LEU A 222 5.31 -9.44 -26.64
C LEU A 222 3.92 -10.06 -26.35
N GLU A 223 3.47 -10.99 -27.19
CA GLU A 223 2.18 -11.67 -27.03
C GLU A 223 2.16 -12.58 -25.80
N GLU A 224 3.20 -13.40 -25.64
CA GLU A 224 3.36 -14.25 -24.46
C GLU A 224 3.56 -13.40 -23.20
N PHE A 225 4.29 -12.29 -23.30
CA PHE A 225 4.46 -11.32 -22.20
C PHE A 225 3.13 -10.79 -21.68
N TRP A 226 2.22 -10.37 -22.58
CA TRP A 226 0.88 -9.92 -22.20
C TRP A 226 0.03 -11.03 -21.59
N THR A 227 0.15 -12.25 -22.13
CA THR A 227 -0.54 -13.43 -21.61
C THR A 227 -0.09 -13.73 -20.18
N SER A 228 1.23 -13.73 -19.93
CA SER A 228 1.79 -13.95 -18.59
C SER A 228 1.39 -12.88 -17.59
N LEU A 229 1.48 -11.59 -17.96
CA LEU A 229 1.05 -10.51 -17.08
C LEU A 229 -0.44 -10.57 -16.74
N THR A 230 -1.28 -10.85 -17.74
CA THR A 230 -2.73 -11.00 -17.53
C THR A 230 -3.01 -12.13 -16.54
N ALA A 231 -2.37 -13.29 -16.73
CA ALA A 231 -2.54 -14.44 -15.83
C ALA A 231 -2.10 -14.15 -14.38
N ILE A 232 -1.01 -13.38 -14.19
CA ILE A 232 -0.57 -12.95 -12.85
C ILE A 232 -1.63 -12.05 -12.22
N VAL A 233 -2.15 -11.05 -12.94
CA VAL A 233 -3.12 -10.10 -12.37
C VAL A 233 -4.46 -10.78 -12.10
N ASP A 234 -4.94 -11.64 -12.99
CA ASP A 234 -6.18 -12.40 -12.84
C ASP A 234 -6.23 -13.22 -11.55
N GLN A 235 -5.08 -13.72 -11.08
CA GLN A 235 -4.96 -14.49 -9.84
C GLN A 235 -5.39 -13.68 -8.60
N TYR A 236 -5.23 -12.35 -8.63
CA TYR A 236 -5.39 -11.50 -7.44
C TYR A 236 -6.44 -10.40 -7.61
N GLN A 237 -7.12 -10.32 -8.76
CA GLN A 237 -7.91 -9.14 -9.15
C GLN A 237 -8.99 -8.74 -8.14
N ASP A 238 -9.57 -9.70 -7.43
CA ASP A 238 -10.63 -9.47 -6.45
C ASP A 238 -10.10 -9.04 -5.06
N GLU A 239 -8.79 -9.17 -4.83
CA GLU A 239 -8.12 -8.92 -3.54
C GLU A 239 -7.24 -7.65 -3.56
N ILE A 240 -7.05 -7.02 -4.73
CA ILE A 240 -6.12 -5.90 -4.90
C ILE A 240 -6.82 -4.59 -5.28
N LYS A 241 -6.32 -3.46 -4.77
CA LYS A 241 -6.83 -2.12 -5.16
C LYS A 241 -6.05 -1.45 -6.30
N ALA A 242 -4.85 -1.93 -6.63
CA ALA A 242 -4.00 -1.35 -7.66
C ALA A 242 -2.77 -2.23 -7.94
N ILE A 243 -2.10 -1.96 -9.06
CA ILE A 243 -0.90 -2.69 -9.52
C ILE A 243 0.29 -1.73 -9.56
N ALA A 244 1.39 -2.15 -8.93
CA ALA A 244 2.65 -1.45 -8.88
C ALA A 244 3.71 -2.24 -9.66
N ILE A 245 4.31 -1.65 -10.69
CA ILE A 245 5.24 -2.36 -11.58
C ILE A 245 6.62 -1.71 -11.56
N SER A 246 7.65 -2.52 -11.33
CA SER A 246 9.04 -2.21 -11.67
C SER A 246 9.34 -2.81 -13.05
N CYS A 247 9.96 -2.02 -13.94
CA CYS A 247 10.31 -2.45 -15.29
C CYS A 247 11.67 -1.87 -15.72
N PRO A 248 12.53 -2.66 -16.39
CA PRO A 248 13.82 -2.20 -16.88
C PRO A 248 13.66 -1.16 -17.98
N GLY A 249 14.63 -0.26 -18.01
CA GLY A 249 14.82 0.72 -19.08
C GLY A 249 14.05 2.03 -18.89
N GLU A 250 13.72 2.69 -20.00
CA GLU A 250 13.25 4.08 -20.00
C GLU A 250 11.72 4.14 -19.88
N ILE A 251 11.25 4.57 -18.70
CA ILE A 251 9.82 4.64 -18.35
C ILE A 251 9.37 6.11 -18.33
N SER A 252 8.25 6.41 -19.00
CA SER A 252 7.63 7.72 -18.98
C SER A 252 6.84 7.97 -17.69
N LYS A 253 6.49 9.24 -17.42
CA LYS A 253 5.61 9.61 -16.31
C LYS A 253 4.22 8.96 -16.34
N ASN A 254 3.73 8.56 -17.52
CA ASN A 254 2.45 7.87 -17.67
C ASN A 254 2.59 6.33 -17.74
N GLY A 255 3.73 5.79 -17.29
CA GLY A 255 3.97 4.36 -17.22
C GLY A 255 4.06 3.64 -18.57
N ARG A 256 4.50 4.36 -19.62
CA ARG A 256 4.85 3.77 -20.92
C ARG A 256 6.33 3.39 -20.92
N VAL A 257 6.63 2.19 -21.40
CA VAL A 257 7.99 1.69 -21.60
C VAL A 257 8.48 2.15 -22.96
N TYR A 258 9.37 3.14 -23.03
CA TYR A 258 9.98 3.57 -24.30
C TYR A 258 11.02 2.57 -24.78
N ARG A 259 11.84 2.04 -23.85
CA ARG A 259 12.85 1.00 -24.10
C ARG A 259 12.89 0.05 -22.91
N GLY A 260 12.66 -1.24 -23.10
CA GLY A 260 12.63 -2.25 -22.04
C GLY A 260 13.98 -2.86 -21.66
N GLY A 261 15.09 -2.14 -21.88
CA GLY A 261 16.44 -2.66 -21.62
C GLY A 261 16.73 -3.96 -22.37
N LEU A 262 16.90 -5.06 -21.62
CA LEU A 262 17.14 -6.41 -22.14
C LEU A 262 15.93 -7.09 -22.77
N ILE A 263 14.74 -6.51 -22.64
CA ILE A 263 13.52 -7.06 -23.19
C ILE A 263 13.20 -6.26 -24.46
N PRO A 264 13.81 -6.58 -25.61
CA PRO A 264 13.82 -5.71 -26.79
C PRO A 264 12.42 -5.49 -27.39
N TYR A 265 11.49 -6.41 -27.15
CA TYR A 265 10.10 -6.26 -27.61
C TYR A 265 9.28 -5.25 -26.77
N LEU A 266 9.75 -4.86 -25.58
CA LEU A 266 9.14 -3.79 -24.78
C LEU A 266 9.61 -2.42 -25.27
N LYS A 267 9.22 -2.07 -26.50
CA LYS A 267 9.52 -0.78 -27.12
C LYS A 267 8.23 -0.02 -27.39
N ASN A 268 8.12 1.17 -26.80
CA ASN A 268 6.96 2.05 -26.91
C ASN A 268 5.65 1.41 -26.41
N VAL A 269 5.71 0.56 -25.37
CA VAL A 269 4.57 -0.19 -24.84
C VAL A 269 3.81 0.63 -23.78
N PRO A 270 2.50 0.90 -23.93
CA PRO A 270 1.69 1.65 -22.96
C PRO A 270 1.32 0.82 -21.71
N LEU A 271 2.30 0.18 -21.06
CA LEU A 271 2.08 -0.85 -20.04
C LEU A 271 1.07 -0.45 -18.96
N ALA A 272 1.24 0.71 -18.32
CA ALA A 272 0.30 1.16 -17.28
C ALA A 272 -1.11 1.41 -17.82
N LYS A 273 -1.21 2.02 -19.01
CA LYS A 273 -2.50 2.38 -19.62
C LYS A 273 -3.29 1.12 -19.98
N ASP A 274 -2.66 0.18 -20.67
CA ASP A 274 -3.33 -1.01 -21.18
C ASP A 274 -3.80 -1.92 -20.03
N LEU A 275 -2.97 -2.12 -18.99
CA LEU A 275 -3.38 -2.86 -17.80
C LEU A 275 -4.48 -2.14 -17.00
N SER A 276 -4.39 -0.81 -16.89
CA SER A 276 -5.42 -0.04 -16.17
C SER A 276 -6.77 -0.09 -16.86
N GLU A 277 -6.80 -0.02 -18.20
CA GLU A 277 -8.02 -0.18 -19.00
C GLU A 277 -8.57 -1.62 -18.91
N GLN A 278 -7.70 -2.63 -18.95
CA GLN A 278 -8.10 -4.04 -18.88
C GLN A 278 -8.70 -4.43 -17.52
N PHE A 279 -8.07 -4.01 -16.42
CA PHE A 279 -8.45 -4.43 -15.06
C PHE A 279 -9.25 -3.39 -14.28
N SER A 280 -9.58 -2.25 -14.89
CA SER A 280 -10.35 -1.15 -14.27
C SER A 280 -9.78 -0.69 -12.92
N MET A 281 -8.45 -0.73 -12.76
CA MET A 281 -7.76 -0.33 -11.54
C MET A 281 -6.52 0.53 -11.82
N PRO A 282 -6.03 1.32 -10.85
CA PRO A 282 -4.82 2.11 -11.01
C PRO A 282 -3.59 1.24 -11.23
N VAL A 283 -2.75 1.62 -12.20
CA VAL A 283 -1.46 0.95 -12.48
C VAL A 283 -0.38 2.01 -12.59
N THR A 284 0.75 1.79 -11.90
CA THR A 284 1.95 2.62 -12.06
C THR A 284 3.14 1.76 -12.48
N VAL A 285 4.01 2.32 -13.32
CA VAL A 285 5.24 1.67 -13.76
C VAL A 285 6.42 2.56 -13.42
N LEU A 286 7.44 2.00 -12.81
CA LEU A 286 8.68 2.66 -12.42
C LEU A 286 9.89 1.91 -13.00
N ASN A 287 10.98 2.64 -13.28
CA ASN A 287 12.25 2.03 -13.60
C ASN A 287 12.81 1.21 -12.41
N ASP A 288 13.42 0.07 -12.67
CA ASP A 288 14.02 -0.84 -11.68
C ASP A 288 15.03 -0.16 -10.74
N ALA A 289 15.98 0.62 -11.25
CA ALA A 289 16.96 1.33 -10.41
C ALA A 289 16.30 2.41 -9.54
N ASN A 290 15.28 3.09 -10.07
CA ASN A 290 14.47 4.02 -9.28
C ASN A 290 13.63 3.31 -8.21
N ALA A 291 13.09 2.13 -8.52
CA ALA A 291 12.36 1.32 -7.55
C ALA A 291 13.29 0.89 -6.40
N ALA A 292 14.45 0.33 -6.73
CA ALA A 292 15.46 -0.01 -5.74
C ALA A 292 15.85 1.18 -4.85
N ALA A 293 16.00 2.38 -5.42
CA ALA A 293 16.31 3.60 -4.68
C ALA A 293 15.22 3.95 -3.66
N LEU A 294 13.94 3.89 -4.06
CA LEU A 294 12.80 4.16 -3.18
C LEU A 294 12.72 3.17 -2.03
N ALA A 295 12.97 1.88 -2.28
CA ALA A 295 12.97 0.87 -1.23
C ALA A 295 14.03 1.17 -0.17
N GLU A 296 15.25 1.56 -0.59
CA GLU A 296 16.32 1.90 0.35
C GLU A 296 15.98 3.11 1.24
N THR A 297 15.13 4.05 0.80
CA THR A 297 14.71 5.17 1.65
C THR A 297 13.79 4.78 2.82
N LYS A 298 13.31 3.54 2.87
CA LYS A 298 12.43 3.07 3.96
C LYS A 298 13.16 2.24 5.00
N SER A 299 14.02 1.34 4.56
CA SER A 299 14.60 0.29 5.40
C SER A 299 16.09 0.04 5.13
N GLY A 300 16.72 0.80 4.23
CA GLY A 300 18.08 0.53 3.77
C GLY A 300 19.06 1.68 3.95
N VAL A 301 20.12 1.65 3.15
CA VAL A 301 21.28 2.56 3.24
C VAL A 301 20.86 4.03 3.09
N LEU A 302 19.77 4.27 2.35
CA LEU A 302 19.31 5.63 2.02
C LEU A 302 18.21 6.16 2.96
N LYS A 303 17.89 5.46 4.05
CA LYS A 303 16.75 5.77 4.93
C LYS A 303 16.83 7.15 5.60
N ASP A 304 18.03 7.51 6.05
CA ASP A 304 18.28 8.76 6.79
C ASP A 304 19.07 9.78 5.96
N SER A 305 19.29 9.51 4.67
CA SER A 305 20.05 10.38 3.76
C SER A 305 19.17 11.50 3.20
N HIS A 306 19.65 12.75 3.26
CA HIS A 306 19.02 13.88 2.58
C HIS A 306 19.19 13.80 1.07
N CYS A 307 20.32 13.25 0.62
CA CYS A 307 20.63 13.00 -0.78
C CYS A 307 21.40 11.69 -0.89
N GLY A 308 20.77 10.69 -1.49
CA GLY A 308 21.28 9.34 -1.59
C GLY A 308 21.25 8.82 -3.03
N ALA A 309 22.10 7.85 -3.33
CA ALA A 309 22.13 7.23 -4.64
C ALA A 309 22.25 5.71 -4.55
N ILE A 310 21.74 5.01 -5.56
CA ILE A 310 21.95 3.59 -5.75
C ILE A 310 22.44 3.33 -7.18
N LEU A 311 23.49 2.51 -7.29
CA LEU A 311 23.93 1.94 -8.55
C LEU A 311 23.48 0.47 -8.62
N VAL A 312 22.51 0.16 -9.46
CA VAL A 312 22.04 -1.20 -9.69
C VAL A 312 22.89 -1.85 -10.76
N LEU A 313 23.67 -2.87 -10.38
CA LEU A 313 24.58 -3.57 -11.25
C LEU A 313 23.92 -4.86 -11.76
N GLY A 314 23.52 -4.84 -13.02
CA GLY A 314 22.90 -5.99 -13.69
C GLY A 314 23.49 -6.14 -15.09
N THR A 315 22.63 -6.09 -16.09
CA THR A 315 23.06 -6.24 -17.50
C THR A 315 23.57 -4.94 -18.10
N GLY A 316 23.25 -3.83 -17.44
CA GLY A 316 23.97 -2.57 -17.48
C GLY A 316 24.04 -1.97 -16.08
N VAL A 317 24.35 -0.68 -16.01
CA VAL A 317 24.35 0.09 -14.75
C VAL A 317 23.11 0.98 -14.72
N GLY A 318 22.22 0.73 -13.76
CA GLY A 318 21.10 1.61 -13.45
C GLY A 318 21.48 2.58 -12.34
N LEU A 319 21.06 3.85 -12.45
CA LEU A 319 21.25 4.87 -11.41
C LEU A 319 19.88 5.31 -10.90
N GLY A 320 19.66 5.15 -9.59
CA GLY A 320 18.56 5.78 -8.88
C GLY A 320 19.11 6.84 -7.94
N VAL A 321 18.51 8.04 -7.93
CA VAL A 321 18.90 9.13 -7.02
C VAL A 321 17.67 9.59 -6.26
N VAL A 322 17.83 9.75 -4.96
CA VAL A 322 16.79 10.24 -4.05
C VAL A 322 17.28 11.48 -3.34
N SER A 323 16.37 12.44 -3.14
CA SER A 323 16.60 13.58 -2.27
C SER A 323 15.34 13.86 -1.49
N GLU A 324 15.49 14.09 -0.17
CA GLU A 324 14.37 14.30 0.76
C GLU A 324 13.30 13.20 0.64
N ASN A 325 13.75 11.93 0.59
CA ASN A 325 12.91 10.74 0.41
C ASN A 325 12.05 10.75 -0.86
N ARG A 326 12.49 11.44 -1.92
CA ARG A 326 11.82 11.49 -3.23
C ARG A 326 12.79 11.20 -4.35
N LEU A 327 12.32 10.50 -5.37
CA LEU A 327 13.10 10.29 -6.59
C LEU A 327 13.41 11.63 -7.28
N MET A 328 14.69 11.82 -7.58
CA MET A 328 15.13 12.88 -8.47
C MET A 328 14.92 12.45 -9.92
N THR A 329 14.15 13.24 -10.67
CA THR A 329 14.05 13.06 -12.12
C THR A 329 14.96 14.07 -12.80
N PHE A 330 16.03 13.61 -13.42
CA PHE A 330 16.82 14.46 -14.29
C PHE A 330 16.10 14.55 -15.65
N PRO A 331 15.89 15.76 -16.20
CA PRO A 331 15.42 15.87 -17.58
C PRO A 331 16.46 15.17 -18.46
N SER A 332 16.01 14.21 -19.28
CA SER A 332 16.84 13.52 -20.25
C SER A 332 17.32 14.51 -21.31
N ARG A 333 18.35 15.30 -20.98
CA ARG A 333 19.14 16.03 -21.95
C ARG A 333 20.24 15.09 -22.39
N ASP A 334 20.25 14.84 -23.69
CA ASP A 334 21.35 14.22 -24.42
C ASP A 334 22.64 14.98 -24.03
N LEU A 335 23.40 14.45 -23.06
CA LEU A 335 24.68 14.98 -22.59
C LEU A 335 25.68 15.15 -23.75
N ARG A 336 25.40 14.51 -24.90
CA ARG A 336 26.14 14.61 -26.16
C ARG A 336 26.33 16.03 -26.68
N SER A 337 25.38 16.96 -26.49
CA SER A 337 25.49 18.31 -27.06
C SER A 337 26.20 19.31 -26.15
N SER A 338 26.28 19.04 -24.85
CA SER A 338 26.74 20.03 -23.86
C SER A 338 28.25 20.00 -23.61
N VAL A 339 28.94 18.93 -24.03
CA VAL A 339 30.39 18.77 -23.84
C VAL A 339 31.19 19.47 -24.96
N GLN A 340 30.56 19.85 -26.07
CA GLN A 340 31.27 20.45 -27.21
C GLN A 340 31.59 21.96 -27.06
N ASP A 341 30.96 22.67 -26.12
CA ASP A 341 31.01 24.14 -26.08
C ASP A 341 31.84 24.75 -24.93
N PHE A 342 32.54 23.96 -24.12
CA PHE A 342 33.43 24.51 -23.09
C PHE A 342 34.82 24.83 -23.66
N ARG A 343 35.00 26.04 -24.18
CA ARG A 343 36.33 26.64 -24.45
C ARG A 343 36.46 27.99 -23.74
N SER A 344 37.15 28.02 -22.60
CA SER A 344 37.73 29.25 -22.02
C SER A 344 39.25 29.24 -22.19
N ASN A 345 39.96 30.36 -22.03
CA ASN A 345 41.37 30.54 -22.44
C ASN A 345 42.40 30.52 -21.28
N ASP A 346 42.11 29.90 -20.13
CA ASP A 346 42.99 29.96 -18.95
C ASP A 346 43.69 28.61 -18.65
N GLU A 347 44.97 28.48 -19.03
CA GLU A 347 45.75 27.23 -18.95
C GLU A 347 45.91 26.67 -17.53
N SER A 348 45.84 27.51 -16.49
CA SER A 348 46.00 27.07 -15.09
C SER A 348 44.76 26.34 -14.58
N VAL A 349 43.58 26.85 -14.95
CA VAL A 349 42.28 26.27 -14.68
C VAL A 349 42.06 25.01 -15.54
N TRP A 350 42.53 25.02 -16.79
CA TRP A 350 42.48 23.85 -17.67
C TRP A 350 43.24 22.65 -17.13
N ARG A 351 44.38 22.82 -16.43
CA ARG A 351 45.16 21.68 -15.93
C ARG A 351 44.47 20.96 -14.76
N GLN A 352 43.66 21.68 -13.97
CA GLN A 352 42.80 21.09 -12.93
C GLN A 352 41.47 20.57 -13.49
N ILE A 353 40.86 21.30 -14.43
CA ILE A 353 39.63 20.89 -15.11
C ILE A 353 39.86 19.65 -16.01
N SER A 354 41.03 19.53 -16.65
CA SER A 354 41.33 18.42 -17.57
C SER A 354 41.41 17.07 -16.89
N HIS A 355 41.89 16.96 -15.65
CA HIS A 355 41.87 15.69 -14.92
C HIS A 355 40.45 15.28 -14.51
N THR A 356 39.64 16.22 -14.01
CA THR A 356 38.23 15.95 -13.67
C THR A 356 37.38 15.66 -14.91
N LEU A 357 37.62 16.36 -16.03
CA LEU A 357 36.96 16.07 -17.31
C LEU A 357 37.43 14.75 -17.93
N GLU A 358 38.69 14.36 -17.75
CA GLU A 358 39.20 13.06 -18.21
C GLU A 358 38.60 11.91 -17.40
N LEU A 359 38.43 12.07 -16.08
CA LEU A 359 37.74 11.09 -15.23
C LEU A 359 36.24 10.99 -15.57
N ASN A 360 35.60 12.14 -15.82
CA ASN A 360 34.23 12.17 -16.35
C ASN A 360 34.16 11.49 -17.72
N ARG A 361 35.12 11.73 -18.61
CA ARG A 361 35.22 11.08 -19.92
C ARG A 361 35.36 9.56 -19.77
N ILE A 362 36.24 9.08 -18.89
CA ILE A 362 36.46 7.64 -18.64
C ILE A 362 35.19 6.97 -18.09
N GLY A 363 34.53 7.54 -17.08
CA GLY A 363 33.30 6.96 -16.55
C GLY A 363 32.14 7.01 -17.56
N ILE A 364 32.04 8.08 -18.36
CA ILE A 364 31.07 8.18 -19.45
C ILE A 364 31.38 7.16 -20.57
N GLU A 365 32.64 6.94 -20.92
CA GLU A 365 33.09 5.93 -21.89
C GLU A 365 32.88 4.49 -21.37
N SER A 366 33.04 4.26 -20.07
CA SER A 366 32.73 3.00 -19.38
C SER A 366 31.22 2.69 -19.42
N LEU A 367 30.36 3.71 -19.23
CA LEU A 367 28.91 3.60 -19.47
C LEU A 367 28.59 3.29 -20.94
N PHE A 368 29.27 3.95 -21.89
CA PHE A 368 29.03 3.74 -23.32
C PHE A 368 29.51 2.38 -23.84
N SER A 369 30.53 1.78 -23.22
CA SER A 369 31.08 0.46 -23.57
C SER A 369 30.41 -0.70 -22.82
N ASN A 370 29.40 -0.41 -21.99
CA ASN A 370 28.74 -1.35 -21.08
C ASN A 370 29.74 -2.06 -20.14
N ALA A 371 30.83 -1.40 -19.78
CA ALA A 371 31.91 -1.97 -18.97
C ALA A 371 31.51 -2.18 -17.50
N GLY A 372 30.53 -1.42 -16.98
CA GLY A 372 29.91 -1.66 -15.67
C GLY A 372 28.84 -2.76 -15.62
N SER A 373 28.68 -3.56 -16.68
CA SER A 373 27.73 -4.68 -16.69
C SER A 373 28.25 -5.86 -15.87
N ALA A 374 27.51 -6.19 -14.80
CA ALA A 374 27.79 -7.36 -13.97
C ALA A 374 27.68 -8.67 -14.77
N VAL A 375 26.71 -8.77 -15.69
CA VAL A 375 26.55 -9.96 -16.53
C VAL A 375 27.73 -10.13 -17.48
N LYS A 376 28.16 -9.06 -18.15
CA LYS A 376 29.33 -9.12 -19.04
C LYS A 376 30.61 -9.46 -18.27
N PHE A 377 30.79 -8.88 -17.09
CA PHE A 377 31.90 -9.23 -16.20
C PHE A 377 31.91 -10.72 -15.87
N VAL A 378 30.77 -11.29 -15.46
CA VAL A 378 30.65 -12.72 -15.14
C VAL A 378 30.91 -13.60 -16.37
N GLU A 379 30.44 -13.21 -17.55
CA GLU A 379 30.72 -13.91 -18.81
C GLU A 379 32.22 -13.92 -19.18
N ASP A 380 32.87 -12.75 -19.10
CA ASP A 380 34.30 -12.62 -19.37
C ASP A 380 35.14 -13.41 -18.34
N ALA A 381 34.77 -13.33 -17.06
CA ALA A 381 35.42 -14.05 -15.97
C ALA A 381 35.24 -15.57 -16.09
N SER A 382 34.04 -16.04 -16.45
CA SER A 382 33.76 -17.47 -16.65
C SER A 382 34.57 -18.04 -17.81
N ARG A 383 34.78 -17.25 -18.88
CA ARG A 383 35.68 -17.62 -19.99
C ARG A 383 37.13 -17.75 -19.54
N LEU A 384 37.63 -16.87 -18.66
CA LEU A 384 38.98 -16.97 -18.11
C LEU A 384 39.16 -18.22 -17.23
N LEU A 385 38.10 -18.66 -16.57
CA LEU A 385 38.07 -19.89 -15.76
C LEU A 385 37.82 -21.17 -16.56
N GLY A 386 37.49 -21.05 -17.86
CA GLY A 386 37.19 -22.20 -18.71
C GLY A 386 35.86 -22.88 -18.39
N LEU A 387 34.88 -22.15 -17.84
CA LEU A 387 33.54 -22.66 -17.55
C LEU A 387 32.71 -22.81 -18.83
N GLU A 388 31.82 -23.80 -18.88
CA GLU A 388 30.93 -24.03 -20.04
C GLU A 388 29.84 -22.95 -20.16
N GLU A 389 29.36 -22.43 -19.03
CA GLU A 389 28.34 -21.38 -18.95
C GLU A 389 28.77 -20.29 -17.95
N ALA A 390 28.18 -19.10 -18.09
CA ALA A 390 28.43 -17.98 -17.19
C ALA A 390 27.87 -18.26 -15.79
N ASP A 391 28.76 -18.39 -14.79
CA ASP A 391 28.36 -18.69 -13.41
C ASP A 391 29.04 -17.74 -12.42
N GLY A 392 28.26 -16.77 -11.93
CA GLY A 392 28.73 -15.79 -10.97
C GLY A 392 29.19 -16.40 -9.65
N ARG A 393 28.60 -17.52 -9.19
CA ARG A 393 29.00 -18.14 -7.92
C ARG A 393 30.39 -18.74 -8.02
N GLN A 394 30.67 -19.45 -9.11
CA GLN A 394 31.98 -20.03 -9.35
C GLN A 394 33.05 -18.94 -9.57
N VAL A 395 32.70 -17.85 -10.28
CA VAL A 395 33.60 -16.70 -10.47
C VAL A 395 34.03 -16.10 -9.12
N PHE A 396 33.07 -15.79 -8.23
CA PHE A 396 33.40 -15.21 -6.92
C PHE A 396 34.11 -16.19 -5.99
N GLN A 397 33.80 -17.49 -6.07
CA GLN A 397 34.54 -18.51 -5.33
C GLN A 397 36.02 -18.60 -5.77
N ALA A 398 36.31 -18.43 -7.07
CA ALA A 398 37.67 -18.38 -7.56
C ALA A 398 38.40 -17.09 -7.14
N LEU A 399 37.70 -15.95 -7.14
CA LEU A 399 38.22 -14.65 -6.69
C LEU A 399 38.57 -14.61 -5.20
N GLU A 400 37.82 -15.31 -4.35
CA GLU A 400 38.10 -15.39 -2.91
C GLU A 400 39.26 -16.34 -2.56
N GLY A 401 39.67 -17.21 -3.48
CA GLY A 401 40.79 -18.14 -3.32
C GLY A 401 42.12 -17.55 -3.78
N GLU A 402 42.83 -18.29 -4.62
CA GLU A 402 44.01 -17.81 -5.35
C GLU A 402 43.62 -17.60 -6.82
N PRO A 403 43.06 -16.43 -7.19
CA PRO A 403 42.60 -16.21 -8.55
C PRO A 403 43.77 -16.14 -9.54
N PRO A 404 43.60 -16.63 -10.78
CA PRO A 404 44.52 -16.33 -11.86
C PRO A 404 44.72 -14.82 -12.00
N GLU A 405 45.95 -14.38 -12.29
CA GLU A 405 46.29 -12.95 -12.41
C GLU A 405 45.36 -12.19 -13.36
N ALA A 406 45.02 -12.79 -14.51
CA ALA A 406 44.09 -12.21 -15.48
C ALA A 406 42.66 -12.03 -14.93
N LEU A 407 42.19 -12.93 -14.06
CA LEU A 407 40.87 -12.82 -13.43
C LEU A 407 40.86 -11.72 -12.37
N GLN A 408 41.92 -11.63 -11.57
CA GLN A 408 42.11 -10.57 -10.58
C GLN A 408 42.15 -9.19 -11.27
N GLU A 409 42.93 -9.06 -12.35
CA GLU A 409 43.04 -7.81 -13.12
C GLU A 409 41.70 -7.39 -13.74
N LEU A 410 40.92 -8.34 -14.28
CA LEU A 410 39.59 -8.10 -14.82
C LEU A 410 38.63 -7.59 -13.72
N PHE A 411 38.62 -8.24 -12.56
CA PHE A 411 37.75 -7.86 -11.45
C PHE A 411 38.11 -6.50 -10.84
N GLU A 412 39.40 -6.22 -10.64
CA GLU A 412 39.86 -4.92 -10.16
C GLU A 412 39.54 -3.80 -11.16
N THR A 413 39.65 -4.08 -12.46
CA THR A 413 39.27 -3.14 -13.51
C THR A 413 37.77 -2.85 -13.49
N TYR A 414 36.94 -3.89 -13.37
CA TYR A 414 35.49 -3.74 -13.22
C TYR A 414 35.12 -2.88 -12.00
N CYS A 415 35.70 -3.18 -10.83
CA CYS A 415 35.46 -2.40 -9.60
C CYS A 415 35.93 -0.95 -9.72
N ARG A 416 37.08 -0.72 -10.38
CA ARG A 416 37.61 0.62 -10.65
C ARG A 416 36.71 1.42 -11.58
N ASP A 417 36.12 0.79 -12.58
CA ASP A 417 35.15 1.41 -13.48
C ASP A 417 33.90 1.87 -12.73
N ILE A 418 33.37 1.04 -11.81
CA ILE A 418 32.26 1.45 -10.93
C ILE A 418 32.66 2.60 -10.02
N ALA A 419 33.87 2.58 -9.45
CA ALA A 419 34.37 3.66 -8.62
C ALA A 419 34.47 5.00 -9.38
N TYR A 420 34.82 4.98 -10.68
CA TYR A 420 34.75 6.19 -11.52
C TYR A 420 33.33 6.73 -11.64
N LEU A 421 32.31 5.86 -11.75
CA LEU A 421 30.91 6.30 -11.78
C LEU A 421 30.49 6.99 -10.49
N VAL A 422 30.93 6.46 -9.34
CA VAL A 422 30.67 7.05 -8.03
C VAL A 422 31.32 8.44 -7.93
N LEU A 423 32.60 8.57 -8.29
CA LEU A 423 33.29 9.85 -8.27
C LEU A 423 32.63 10.87 -9.20
N ASN A 424 32.25 10.46 -10.42
CA ASN A 424 31.55 11.34 -11.35
C ASN A 424 30.23 11.82 -10.75
N LEU A 425 29.46 10.95 -10.09
CA LEU A 425 28.22 11.33 -9.43
C LEU A 425 28.46 12.40 -8.34
N GLN A 426 29.51 12.25 -7.53
CA GLN A 426 29.88 13.24 -6.52
C GLN A 426 30.24 14.60 -7.12
N THR A 427 30.73 14.66 -8.37
CA THR A 427 31.01 15.95 -9.03
C THR A 427 29.74 16.75 -9.35
N PHE A 428 28.58 16.10 -9.44
CA PHE A 428 27.30 16.74 -9.76
C PHE A 428 26.39 16.93 -8.55
N LEU A 429 26.49 16.04 -7.55
CA LEU A 429 25.58 15.99 -6.41
C LEU A 429 26.36 15.81 -5.11
N LYS A 430 25.94 16.50 -4.04
CA LYS A 430 26.38 16.15 -2.69
C LYS A 430 25.62 14.89 -2.26
N VAL A 431 26.19 13.72 -2.55
CA VAL A 431 25.66 12.42 -2.13
C VAL A 431 26.20 12.11 -0.73
N GLU A 432 25.33 11.76 0.21
CA GLU A 432 25.68 11.41 1.59
C GLU A 432 25.97 9.92 1.74
N ASN A 433 25.19 9.07 1.06
CA ASN A 433 25.34 7.62 1.08
C ASN A 433 25.10 7.05 -0.32
N LEU A 434 25.84 5.98 -0.66
CA LEU A 434 25.63 5.26 -1.91
C LEU A 434 25.51 3.76 -1.68
N ALA A 435 24.43 3.20 -2.22
CA ALA A 435 24.18 1.77 -2.23
C ALA A 435 24.58 1.14 -3.57
N ILE A 436 25.07 -0.10 -3.52
CA ILE A 436 25.25 -0.97 -4.68
C ILE A 436 24.13 -2.01 -4.66
N GLY A 437 23.28 -1.95 -5.68
CA GLY A 437 22.17 -2.89 -5.90
C GLY A 437 22.46 -3.92 -6.98
N GLY A 438 21.47 -4.77 -7.25
CA GLY A 438 21.57 -5.87 -8.22
C GLY A 438 22.09 -7.16 -7.60
N GLY A 439 21.85 -8.30 -8.25
CA GLY A 439 22.14 -9.62 -7.65
C GLY A 439 23.61 -9.82 -7.26
N ILE A 440 24.54 -9.15 -7.96
CA ILE A 440 25.98 -9.21 -7.69
C ILE A 440 26.38 -8.50 -6.39
N SER A 441 25.58 -7.55 -5.89
CA SER A 441 25.91 -6.75 -4.69
C SER A 441 25.90 -7.56 -3.39
N ARG A 442 25.33 -8.77 -3.42
CA ARG A 442 25.38 -9.73 -2.31
C ARG A 442 26.77 -10.27 -2.02
N GLN A 443 27.72 -10.09 -2.94
CA GLN A 443 29.10 -10.54 -2.78
C GLN A 443 29.88 -9.49 -1.98
N PRO A 444 30.28 -9.76 -0.72
CA PRO A 444 30.98 -8.77 0.11
C PRO A 444 32.30 -8.32 -0.51
N LEU A 445 32.99 -9.24 -1.21
CA LEU A 445 34.22 -8.94 -1.94
C LEU A 445 34.00 -7.83 -2.98
N LEU A 446 32.86 -7.80 -3.67
CA LEU A 446 32.56 -6.76 -4.66
C LEU A 446 32.54 -5.37 -4.01
N VAL A 447 31.70 -5.18 -2.99
CA VAL A 447 31.53 -3.87 -2.36
C VAL A 447 32.84 -3.43 -1.70
N ARG A 448 33.55 -4.36 -1.07
CA ARG A 448 34.88 -4.08 -0.51
C ARG A 448 35.86 -3.62 -1.57
N THR A 449 36.00 -4.34 -2.68
CA THR A 449 36.94 -3.97 -3.74
C THR A 449 36.54 -2.68 -4.47
N ILE A 450 35.24 -2.38 -4.60
CA ILE A 450 34.77 -1.06 -5.08
C ILE A 450 35.25 0.06 -4.15
N ASN A 451 35.08 -0.09 -2.83
CA ASN A 451 35.58 0.90 -1.86
C ASN A 451 37.10 1.04 -1.95
N GLU A 452 37.85 -0.07 -2.03
CA GLU A 452 39.31 -0.03 -2.17
C GLU A 452 39.77 0.69 -3.44
N GLN A 453 39.08 0.51 -4.57
CA GLN A 453 39.39 1.23 -5.81
C GLN A 453 38.94 2.70 -5.75
N TYR A 454 37.79 2.98 -5.14
CA TYR A 454 37.31 4.34 -4.90
C TYR A 454 38.29 5.14 -4.02
N ASP A 455 38.78 4.57 -2.93
CA ASP A 455 39.74 5.22 -2.03
C ASP A 455 41.06 5.55 -2.73
N LYS A 456 41.59 4.62 -3.55
CA LYS A 456 42.78 4.85 -4.37
C LYS A 456 42.56 6.03 -5.33
N LEU A 457 41.41 6.10 -5.99
CA LEU A 457 41.09 7.17 -6.92
C LEU A 457 40.86 8.50 -6.20
N PHE A 458 40.10 8.50 -5.10
CA PHE A 458 39.77 9.67 -4.31
C PHE A 458 41.03 10.36 -3.74
N THR A 459 42.00 9.57 -3.27
CA THR A 459 43.27 10.09 -2.72
C THR A 459 44.27 10.52 -3.79
N SER A 460 44.26 9.88 -4.95
CA SER A 460 45.20 10.19 -6.05
C SER A 460 44.83 11.45 -6.84
N VAL A 461 43.56 11.86 -6.83
CA VAL A 461 43.05 12.96 -7.64
C VAL A 461 42.87 14.22 -6.80
N LEU A 462 43.72 15.22 -7.07
CA LEU A 462 43.79 16.48 -6.31
C LEU A 462 42.44 17.24 -6.24
N ALA A 463 41.58 17.10 -7.25
CA ALA A 463 40.27 17.75 -7.29
C ALA A 463 39.30 17.25 -6.20
N PHE A 464 39.50 16.03 -5.68
CA PHE A 464 38.62 15.44 -4.67
C PHE A 464 39.06 15.72 -3.22
N GLN A 465 40.19 16.43 -3.00
CA GLN A 465 40.67 16.79 -1.66
C GLN A 465 39.70 17.64 -0.83
N HIS A 466 38.71 18.27 -1.48
CA HIS A 466 37.69 19.10 -0.85
C HIS A 466 36.31 18.43 -0.79
N PHE A 467 36.19 17.18 -1.24
CA PHE A 467 34.94 16.42 -1.17
C PHE A 467 34.91 15.62 0.13
N GLU A 468 33.71 15.34 0.64
CA GLU A 468 33.52 14.36 1.71
C GLU A 468 33.66 12.95 1.10
N GLN A 469 34.41 12.07 1.77
CA GLN A 469 34.55 10.69 1.33
C GLN A 469 33.21 9.97 1.52
N LEU A 470 32.78 9.22 0.51
CA LEU A 470 31.52 8.50 0.50
C LEU A 470 31.70 7.09 1.05
N GLU A 471 30.75 6.66 1.88
CA GLU A 471 30.63 5.26 2.25
C GLU A 471 29.78 4.53 1.19
N ILE A 472 30.34 3.48 0.59
CA ILE A 472 29.68 2.66 -0.42
C ILE A 472 29.28 1.33 0.22
N GLU A 473 27.98 1.06 0.28
CA GLU A 473 27.42 -0.11 0.97
C GLU A 473 26.62 -1.01 0.02
N ALA A 474 26.38 -2.26 0.40
CA ALA A 474 25.44 -3.12 -0.31
C ALA A 474 23.99 -2.69 0.01
N ALA A 475 23.11 -2.66 -1.00
CA ALA A 475 21.69 -2.38 -0.78
C ALA A 475 21.05 -3.41 0.17
N ALA A 476 20.30 -2.94 1.16
CA ALA A 476 19.76 -3.78 2.23
C ALA A 476 18.57 -4.64 1.78
N ASN A 477 17.73 -4.12 0.88
CA ASN A 477 16.49 -4.78 0.47
C ASN A 477 16.68 -5.88 -0.60
N GLY A 478 17.90 -6.08 -1.09
CA GLY A 478 18.27 -7.20 -1.96
C GLY A 478 17.33 -7.42 -3.16
N ASN A 479 16.67 -8.59 -3.21
CA ASN A 479 15.84 -9.00 -4.35
C ASN A 479 14.43 -8.40 -4.33
N ASP A 480 14.01 -7.87 -3.18
CA ASP A 480 12.63 -7.41 -2.93
C ASP A 480 12.51 -5.90 -3.11
N ALA A 481 13.65 -5.21 -3.21
CA ALA A 481 13.77 -3.77 -3.38
C ALA A 481 12.90 -3.25 -4.54
N ASN A 482 12.84 -3.97 -5.66
CA ASN A 482 12.07 -3.56 -6.81
C ASN A 482 10.55 -3.63 -6.56
N LEU A 483 10.07 -4.68 -5.88
CA LEU A 483 8.66 -4.85 -5.53
C LEU A 483 8.21 -3.77 -4.55
N ILE A 484 8.98 -3.57 -3.46
CA ILE A 484 8.73 -2.55 -2.44
C ILE A 484 8.78 -1.15 -3.07
N GLY A 485 9.81 -0.89 -3.89
CA GLY A 485 10.01 0.39 -4.56
C GLY A 485 8.89 0.77 -5.52
N ALA A 486 8.42 -0.19 -6.31
CA ALA A 486 7.27 0.00 -7.18
C ALA A 486 6.01 0.37 -6.39
N TYR A 487 5.76 -0.30 -5.27
CA TYR A 487 4.64 0.01 -4.39
C TYR A 487 4.74 1.41 -3.77
N LEU A 488 5.91 1.80 -3.27
CA LEU A 488 6.14 3.14 -2.74
C LEU A 488 5.87 4.22 -3.79
N HIS A 489 6.23 3.96 -5.04
CA HIS A 489 5.92 4.84 -6.16
C HIS A 489 4.41 4.97 -6.41
N LEU A 490 3.68 3.86 -6.38
CA LEU A 490 2.22 3.86 -6.50
C LEU A 490 1.58 4.74 -5.41
N MET A 491 2.01 4.59 -4.16
CA MET A 491 1.45 5.32 -3.02
C MET A 491 1.68 6.84 -3.10
N VAL A 492 2.79 7.28 -3.68
CA VAL A 492 3.05 8.72 -3.90
C VAL A 492 2.18 9.30 -5.01
N ASN A 493 1.85 8.52 -6.03
CA ASN A 493 1.09 8.98 -7.21
C ASN A 493 -0.43 8.75 -7.10
N ARG A 494 -0.93 8.25 -5.97
CA ARG A 494 -2.35 7.97 -5.75
C ARG A 494 -3.21 9.19 -5.37
N LYS A 495 -2.65 10.40 -5.46
CA LYS A 495 -3.32 11.66 -5.06
C LYS A 495 -4.19 12.27 -6.15
#